data_AF-A0A4Q9GJF6-F1
#
_entry.id   AF-A0A4Q9GJF6-F1
#
_cell.length_a   1.000
_cell.length_b   1.000
_cell.length_c   1.000
_cell.angle_alpha   90.00
_cell.angle_beta   90.00
_cell.angle_gamma   90.00
#
_symmetry.space_group_name_H-M   'P 1'
#
loop_
_entity.id
_entity.type
_entity.pdbx_description
1 polymer ?
#
loop_
_entity_poly.entity_id
_entity_poly.type
_entity_poly.pdbx_seq_one_letter_code
_entity_poly.pdbx_strand_id
1 'polypeptide(L)'
;MYAAALLILIAQSSEGARHDDAAVLQQLGFIAGQAVACDIEEPDIAARVAIALADKMGRDDEASRELVVETALRAAAMPCAAPPDRLDEIRTGWSVMRRRAGVN
;
A
#
# COMPACT_ATOMS: atom_id res chain seq x y z
N MET A 1 24.87 5.48 -7.37
CA MET A 1 24.31 4.17 -7.75
C MET A 1 23.35 3.69 -6.66
N TYR A 2 22.12 4.20 -6.60
CA TYR A 2 21.10 3.80 -5.61
C TYR A 2 19.68 3.90 -6.19
N ALA A 3 19.51 3.55 -7.47
CA ALA A 3 18.20 3.56 -8.14
C ALA A 3 17.46 2.22 -8.03
N ALA A 4 18.03 1.23 -7.34
CA ALA A 4 17.52 -0.15 -7.33
C ALA A 4 16.67 -0.49 -6.09
N ALA A 5 16.62 0.34 -5.04
CA ALA A 5 16.00 -0.08 -3.77
C ALA A 5 14.45 -0.19 -3.84
N LEU A 6 13.77 0.67 -4.62
CA LEU A 6 12.31 0.67 -4.67
C LEU A 6 11.74 -0.42 -5.59
N LEU A 7 12.46 -0.76 -6.68
CA LEU A 7 12.06 -1.84 -7.61
C LEU A 7 12.44 -3.24 -7.07
N ILE A 8 13.45 -3.35 -6.19
CA ILE A 8 13.82 -4.63 -5.57
C ILE A 8 12.77 -5.10 -4.55
N LEU A 9 12.02 -4.20 -3.91
CA LEU A 9 10.90 -4.57 -3.04
C LEU A 9 9.73 -5.24 -3.80
N ILE A 10 9.68 -5.12 -5.13
CA ILE A 10 8.65 -5.73 -5.98
C ILE A 10 9.18 -7.00 -6.69
N ALA A 11 10.51 -7.15 -6.84
CA ALA A 11 11.11 -8.19 -7.69
C ALA A 11 11.59 -9.46 -6.95
N GLN A 12 11.67 -9.48 -5.61
CA GLN A 12 12.18 -10.67 -4.89
C GLN A 12 11.16 -11.80 -4.67
N SER A 13 9.95 -11.70 -5.22
CA SER A 13 8.92 -12.76 -5.11
C SER A 13 9.05 -13.83 -6.18
N SER A 14 10.26 -14.33 -6.44
CA SER A 14 10.49 -15.40 -7.41
C SER A 14 11.45 -16.42 -6.83
N GLU A 15 10.93 -17.33 -6.00
CA GLU A 15 11.34 -18.74 -5.82
C GLU A 15 10.87 -19.24 -4.44
N GLY A 16 9.72 -19.93 -4.40
CA GLY A 16 9.42 -20.90 -3.33
C GLY A 16 8.63 -20.44 -2.10
N ALA A 17 8.13 -19.20 -2.02
CA ALA A 17 7.23 -18.82 -0.93
C ALA A 17 5.78 -19.19 -1.29
N ARG A 18 5.12 -20.01 -0.47
CA ARG A 18 3.68 -19.81 -0.26
C ARG A 18 3.56 -18.34 0.11
N HIS A 19 3.02 -17.51 -0.78
CA HIS A 19 2.80 -16.11 -0.47
C HIS A 19 1.98 -16.07 0.82
N ASP A 20 2.56 -15.54 1.88
CA ASP A 20 1.83 -15.30 3.11
C ASP A 20 0.85 -14.16 2.79
N ASP A 21 -0.40 -14.52 2.57
CA ASP A 21 -1.47 -13.59 2.22
C ASP A 21 -1.56 -12.46 3.24
N ALA A 22 -1.29 -12.75 4.51
CA ALA A 22 -1.26 -11.74 5.57
C ALA A 22 -0.14 -10.72 5.36
N ALA A 23 1.04 -11.14 4.90
CA ALA A 23 2.15 -10.22 4.63
C ALA A 23 1.81 -9.25 3.48
N VAL A 24 1.12 -9.73 2.45
CA VAL A 24 0.71 -8.88 1.32
C VAL A 24 -0.37 -7.89 1.75
N LEU A 25 -1.35 -8.33 2.54
CA LEU A 25 -2.40 -7.47 3.10
C LEU A 25 -1.82 -6.39 4.03
N GLN A 26 -0.87 -6.77 4.89
CA GLN A 26 -0.14 -5.82 5.74
C GLN A 26 0.64 -4.81 4.91
N GLN A 27 1.30 -5.24 3.82
CA GLN A 27 2.02 -4.33 2.94
C GLN A 27 1.06 -3.34 2.24
N LEU A 28 -0.11 -3.81 1.77
CA LEU A 28 -1.14 -2.93 1.20
C LEU A 28 -1.63 -1.90 2.23
N GLY A 29 -1.95 -2.34 3.44
CA GLY A 29 -2.33 -1.45 4.53
C GLY A 29 -1.24 -0.44 4.85
N PHE A 30 0.02 -0.89 4.96
CA PHE A 30 1.16 -0.02 5.25
C PHE A 30 1.33 1.06 4.17
N ILE A 31 1.27 0.69 2.89
CA ILE A 31 1.39 1.64 1.77
C ILE A 31 0.26 2.67 1.82
N ALA A 32 -0.98 2.24 2.09
CA ALA A 32 -2.12 3.15 2.22
C ALA A 32 -1.97 4.11 3.41
N GLY A 33 -1.55 3.61 4.57
CA GLY A 33 -1.28 4.46 5.73
C GLY A 33 -0.13 5.45 5.49
N GLN A 34 0.92 5.04 4.77
CA GLN A 34 2.02 5.94 4.42
C GLN A 34 1.60 7.04 3.42
N ALA A 35 0.65 6.76 2.53
CA ALA A 35 0.08 7.81 1.68
C ALA A 35 -0.61 8.91 2.53
N VAL A 36 -1.29 8.51 3.61
CA VAL A 36 -1.88 9.45 4.57
C VAL A 36 -0.79 10.20 5.35
N ALA A 37 0.16 9.47 5.93
CA ALA A 37 1.24 10.06 6.74
C ALA A 37 2.10 11.07 5.96
N CYS A 38 2.20 10.92 4.64
CA CYS A 38 2.95 11.79 3.75
C CYS A 38 2.09 12.90 3.11
N ASP A 39 0.86 13.13 3.58
CA ASP A 39 -0.09 14.11 3.03
C ASP A 39 -0.34 13.92 1.52
N ILE A 40 -0.35 12.67 1.05
CA ILE A 40 -0.63 12.31 -0.36
C ILE A 40 -2.11 12.03 -0.57
N GLU A 41 -2.80 11.48 0.43
CA GLU A 41 -4.20 11.05 0.30
C GLU A 41 -4.97 11.20 1.61
N GLU A 42 -6.29 11.37 1.51
CA GLU A 42 -7.18 11.36 2.67
C GLU A 42 -7.33 9.93 3.27
N PRO A 43 -7.44 9.79 4.60
CA PRO A 43 -7.54 8.49 5.27
C PRO A 43 -8.61 7.56 4.69
N ASP A 44 -9.81 8.09 4.44
CA ASP A 44 -10.94 7.31 3.95
C ASP A 44 -10.71 6.79 2.53
N ILE A 45 -10.08 7.61 1.67
CA ILE A 45 -9.75 7.21 0.30
C ILE A 45 -8.64 6.17 0.30
N ALA A 46 -7.60 6.37 1.11
CA ALA A 46 -6.50 5.42 1.25
C ALA A 46 -6.99 4.03 1.71
N ALA A 47 -7.86 3.99 2.72
CA ALA A 47 -8.47 2.74 3.19
C ALA A 47 -9.30 2.06 2.09
N ARG A 48 -10.14 2.82 1.37
CA ARG A 48 -10.95 2.29 0.25
C ARG A 48 -10.08 1.72 -0.87
N VAL A 49 -8.97 2.37 -1.21
CA VAL A 49 -8.01 1.88 -2.21
C VAL A 49 -7.40 0.57 -1.75
N ALA A 50 -6.94 0.48 -0.50
CA ALA A 50 -6.32 -0.72 0.04
C ALA A 50 -7.29 -1.91 0.07
N ILE A 51 -8.52 -1.71 0.53
CA ILE A 51 -9.58 -2.72 0.53
C ILE A 51 -9.89 -3.18 -0.89
N ALA A 52 -10.11 -2.24 -1.83
CA ALA A 52 -10.45 -2.60 -3.20
C ALA A 52 -9.31 -3.36 -3.91
N LEU A 53 -8.05 -3.11 -3.54
CA LEU A 53 -6.92 -3.91 -4.03
C LEU A 53 -6.88 -5.30 -3.40
N ALA A 54 -7.13 -5.43 -2.09
CA ALA A 54 -7.24 -6.72 -1.42
C ALA A 54 -8.38 -7.58 -2.00
N ASP A 55 -9.56 -6.99 -2.21
CA ASP A 55 -10.71 -7.65 -2.83
C ASP A 55 -10.35 -8.18 -4.24
N LYS A 56 -9.63 -7.38 -5.04
CA LYS A 56 -9.16 -7.80 -6.40
C LYS A 56 -8.15 -8.95 -6.37
N MET A 57 -7.51 -9.19 -5.24
CA MET A 57 -6.62 -10.32 -5.01
C MET A 57 -7.37 -11.57 -4.52
N GLY A 58 -8.71 -11.50 -4.41
CA GLY A 58 -9.53 -12.57 -3.83
C GLY A 58 -9.37 -12.67 -2.31
N ARG A 59 -9.16 -11.54 -1.63
CA ARG A 59 -9.06 -11.41 -0.18
C ARG A 59 -10.17 -10.46 0.31
N ASP A 60 -11.41 -10.85 0.02
CA ASP A 60 -12.62 -10.06 0.22
C ASP A 60 -13.39 -10.42 1.50
N ASP A 61 -12.82 -11.31 2.31
CA ASP A 61 -13.34 -11.64 3.65
C ASP A 61 -13.09 -10.51 4.65
N GLU A 62 -13.93 -10.48 5.69
CA GLU A 62 -13.89 -9.41 6.70
C GLU A 62 -12.55 -9.34 7.43
N ALA A 63 -11.93 -10.49 7.74
CA ALA A 63 -10.65 -10.50 8.47
C ALA A 63 -9.51 -9.92 7.62
N SER A 64 -9.50 -10.19 6.32
CA SER A 64 -8.56 -9.57 5.38
C SER A 64 -8.73 -8.05 5.32
N ARG A 65 -9.98 -7.56 5.29
CA ARG A 65 -10.28 -6.12 5.27
C ARG A 65 -9.89 -5.43 6.58
N GLU A 66 -10.25 -6.02 7.72
CA GLU A 66 -9.84 -5.55 9.04
C GLU A 66 -8.32 -5.45 9.14
N LEU A 67 -7.59 -6.49 8.73
CA LEU A 67 -6.12 -6.51 8.76
C LEU A 67 -5.51 -5.35 7.94
N VAL A 68 -6.02 -5.11 6.72
CA VAL A 68 -5.56 -4.02 5.85
C VAL A 68 -5.82 -2.66 6.52
N VAL A 69 -7.05 -2.45 7.01
CA VAL A 69 -7.46 -1.18 7.63
C VAL A 69 -6.68 -0.90 8.90
N GLU A 70 -6.56 -1.87 9.81
CA GLU A 70 -5.77 -1.72 11.03
C GLU A 70 -4.31 -1.41 10.75
N THR A 71 -3.73 -2.05 9.73
CA THR A 71 -2.34 -1.79 9.34
C THR A 71 -2.20 -0.39 8.74
N ALA A 72 -3.19 0.06 7.95
CA ALA A 72 -3.22 1.42 7.40
C ALA A 72 -3.33 2.48 8.51
N LEU A 73 -4.21 2.28 9.49
CA LEU A 73 -4.35 3.20 10.62
C LEU A 73 -3.05 3.30 11.43
N ARG A 74 -2.41 2.16 11.70
CA ARG A 74 -1.10 2.13 12.37
C ARG A 74 -0.03 2.88 11.58
N ALA A 75 0.05 2.64 10.28
CA ALA A 75 1.04 3.28 9.41
C ALA A 75 0.78 4.78 9.18
N ALA A 76 -0.48 5.23 9.19
CA ALA A 76 -0.86 6.64 9.09
C ALA A 76 -0.46 7.46 10.32
N ALA A 77 -0.37 6.81 11.49
CA ALA A 77 0.10 7.45 12.72
C ALA A 77 1.65 7.52 12.83
N MET A 78 2.38 6.86 11.91
CA MET A 78 3.84 6.94 11.85
C MET A 78 4.29 8.18 11.08
N PRO A 79 5.52 8.68 11.31
CA PRO A 79 6.10 9.69 10.43
C PRO A 79 6.16 9.19 8.98
N CYS A 80 6.00 10.11 8.03
CA CYS A 80 6.19 9.82 6.62
C CYS A 80 7.58 9.20 6.37
N ALA A 81 7.62 8.00 5.79
CA ALA A 81 8.86 7.29 5.46
C ALA A 81 9.41 7.65 4.07
N ALA A 82 8.68 8.46 3.28
CA ALA A 82 9.10 8.84 1.95
C ALA A 82 10.26 9.85 1.98
N PRO A 83 11.26 9.70 1.08
CA PRO A 83 12.24 10.76 0.84
C PRO A 83 11.53 12.02 0.31
N PRO A 84 11.84 13.21 0.84
CA PRO A 84 11.14 14.44 0.46
C PRO A 84 11.32 14.80 -1.02
N ASP A 85 12.46 14.42 -1.62
CA ASP A 85 12.78 14.65 -3.04
C ASP A 85 12.02 13.72 -4.00
N ARG A 86 11.25 12.75 -3.49
CA ARG A 86 10.52 11.76 -4.30
C ARG A 86 9.00 11.80 -4.15
N LEU A 87 8.45 12.76 -3.40
CA LEU A 87 7.01 12.83 -3.14
C LEU A 87 6.17 12.92 -4.43
N ASP A 88 6.64 13.61 -5.48
CA ASP A 88 5.91 13.69 -6.75
C ASP A 88 5.87 12.38 -7.53
N GLU A 89 6.96 11.60 -7.47
CA GLU A 89 7.00 10.24 -8.03
C GLU A 89 6.02 9.33 -7.29
N ILE A 90 5.99 9.43 -5.95
CA ILE A 90 5.10 8.63 -5.11
C ILE A 90 3.63 9.01 -5.34
N ARG A 91 3.30 10.30 -5.46
CA ARG A 91 1.95 10.76 -5.83
C ARG A 91 1.50 10.20 -7.18
N THR A 92 2.40 10.16 -8.16
CA THR A 92 2.12 9.57 -9.47
C THR A 92 1.86 8.07 -9.36
N GLY A 93 2.68 7.35 -8.60
CA GLY A 93 2.47 5.94 -8.28
C GLY A 93 1.14 5.69 -7.57
N TRP A 94 0.79 6.54 -6.60
CA TRP A 94 -0.49 6.48 -5.88
C TRP A 94 -1.70 6.65 -6.80
N SER A 95 -1.65 7.61 -7.73
CA SER A 95 -2.70 7.79 -8.74
C SER A 95 -2.91 6.55 -9.61
N VAL A 96 -1.84 5.80 -9.92
CA VAL A 96 -1.95 4.50 -10.61
C VAL A 96 -2.67 3.47 -9.73
N MET A 97 -2.35 3.40 -8.44
CA MET A 97 -3.01 2.47 -7.50
C MET A 97 -4.50 2.78 -7.33
N ARG A 98 -4.89 4.06 -7.18
CA ARG A 98 -6.30 4.50 -7.17
C ARG A 98 -7.09 4.01 -8.38
N ARG A 99 -6.53 4.22 -9.58
CA ARG A 99 -7.15 3.76 -10.83
C ARG A 99 -7.27 2.24 -10.87
N ARG A 100 -6.24 1.52 -10.43
CA ARG A 100 -6.28 0.05 -10.33
C ARG A 100 -7.31 -0.42 -9.32
N ALA A 101 -7.52 0.30 -8.22
CA ALA A 101 -8.56 0.04 -7.24
C ALA A 101 -9.98 0.39 -7.77
N GLY A 102 -10.08 1.23 -8.81
CA GLY A 102 -11.36 1.75 -9.29
C GLY A 102 -11.93 2.88 -8.43
N VAL A 103 -11.07 3.52 -7.62
CA VAL A 103 -11.44 4.66 -6.77
C VAL A 103 -11.07 5.95 -7.50
N ASN A 104 -12.09 6.63 -8.04
CA ASN A 104 -11.96 7.94 -8.69
C ASN A 104 -12.21 9.06 -7.68
#